data_AF-A0A820FHP3-F1
#
_entry.id   AF-A0A820FHP3-F1
#
_cell.length_a   1.000
_cell.length_b   1.000
_cell.length_c   1.000
_cell.angle_alpha   90.00
_cell.angle_beta   90.00
_cell.angle_gamma   90.00
#
_symmetry.space_group_name_H-M   'P 1'
#
loop_
_entity.id
_entity.type
_entity.pdbx_description
1 polymer ?
#
loop_
_entity_poly.entity_id
_entity_poly.type
_entity_poly.pdbx_seq_one_letter_code
_entity_poly.pdbx_strand_id
1 'polypeptide(L)' 'RYIFLENATLTSIPPTIDKLQKIEYLLLTDNKISYLPTNVLNLPNLKEFSIRNNLLSSGDMKLIETAFKKSHPDLYICV' A
#
# COMPACT_ATOMS: atom_id res chain seq x y z
N ARG A 1 1.31 -7.34 12.30
CA ARG A 1 0.93 -5.92 12.40
C ARG A 1 1.79 -5.05 11.51
N TYR A 2 3.11 -5.14 11.53
CA TYR A 2 3.94 -4.21 10.74
C TYR A 2 4.73 -4.95 9.66
N ILE A 3 4.82 -4.36 8.48
CA ILE A 3 5.83 -4.65 7.46
C ILE A 3 6.50 -3.33 7.09
N PHE A 4 7.81 -3.32 7.18
CA PHE A 4 8.67 -2.22 6.77
C PHE A 4 9.65 -2.76 5.74
N LEU A 5 9.53 -2.30 4.50
CA LEU A 5 10.45 -2.64 3.42
C LEU A 5 10.74 -1.36 2.67
N GLU A 6 11.71 -0.60 3.17
CA GLU A 6 12.13 0.65 2.54
C GLU A 6 13.47 0.44 1.83
N ASN A 7 13.66 1.11 0.68
CA ASN A 7 14.90 1.02 -0.09
C ASN A 7 15.32 -0.42 -0.47
N ALA A 8 14.32 -1.26 -0.77
CA ALA A 8 14.52 -2.69 -1.04
C ALA A 8 14.43 -3.03 -2.54
N THR A 9 14.35 -2.02 -3.42
CA THR A 9 14.18 -2.18 -4.87
C THR A 9 12.95 -3.00 -5.28
N LEU A 10 11.94 -3.07 -4.41
CA LEU A 10 10.74 -3.87 -4.65
C LEU A 10 9.99 -3.33 -5.87
N THR A 11 9.69 -4.19 -6.84
CA THR A 11 9.01 -3.79 -8.09
C THR A 11 7.52 -4.07 -8.09
N SER A 12 7.05 -4.96 -7.21
CA SER A 12 5.63 -5.32 -7.10
C SER A 12 5.29 -5.86 -5.72
N ILE A 13 4.00 -5.86 -5.39
CA ILE A 13 3.44 -6.52 -4.22
C ILE A 13 2.68 -7.76 -4.70
N PRO A 14 2.88 -8.95 -4.08
CA PRO A 14 2.14 -10.14 -4.46
C PRO A 14 0.64 -9.99 -4.12
N PRO A 15 -0.28 -10.50 -4.95
CA PRO A 15 -1.72 -10.50 -4.65
C PRO A 15 -2.06 -11.19 -3.32
N THR A 16 -1.24 -12.15 -2.89
CA THR A 16 -1.40 -12.86 -1.61
C THR A 16 -1.11 -11.99 -0.38
N ILE A 17 -0.84 -10.69 -0.54
CA ILE A 17 -0.72 -9.73 0.56
C ILE A 17 -1.98 -9.73 1.42
N ASP A 18 -3.15 -9.98 0.82
CA ASP A 18 -4.43 -10.12 1.52
C ASP A 18 -4.42 -11.22 2.59
N LYS A 19 -3.55 -12.22 2.51
CA LYS A 19 -3.43 -13.24 3.57
C LYS A 19 -2.89 -12.69 4.89
N LEU A 20 -2.30 -11.49 4.88
CA LEU A 20 -1.77 -10.82 6.07
C LEU A 20 -2.87 -10.10 6.86
N GLN A 21 -3.89 -10.85 7.28
CA GLN A 21 -5.10 -10.35 7.94
C GLN A 21 -4.86 -9.57 9.25
N LYS A 22 -3.68 -9.71 9.86
CA LYS A 22 -3.27 -9.02 11.10
C LYS A 22 -2.33 -7.83 10.86
N ILE A 23 -2.18 -7.38 9.62
CA ILE A 23 -1.34 -6.23 9.30
C ILE A 23 -2.09 -4.93 9.62
N GLU A 24 -1.36 -3.98 10.14
CA GLU A 24 -1.79 -2.66 10.60
C GLU A 24 -0.93 -1.56 9.96
N TYR A 25 0.33 -1.84 9.63
CA TYR A 25 1.25 -0.88 9.03
C TYR A 25 1.99 -1.55 7.87
N LEU A 26 1.90 -0.95 6.69
CA LEU A 26 2.60 -1.41 5.49
C LEU A 26 3.36 -0.23 4.88
N LEU A 27 4.66 -0.13 5.22
CA LEU A 27 5.52 0.95 4.74
C LEU A 27 6.48 0.43 3.68
N LEU A 28 6.31 0.93 2.45
CA LEU A 28 7.02 0.50 1.24
C LEU A 28 7.73 1.68 0.54
N THR A 29 8.14 2.68 1.32
CA THR A 29 8.80 3.90 0.86
C THR A 29 10.09 3.58 0.09
N ASP A 30 10.44 4.41 -0.90
CA ASP A 30 11.71 4.31 -1.65
C ASP A 30 11.93 2.96 -2.36
N ASN A 31 10.89 2.42 -2.99
CA ASN A 31 10.99 1.22 -3.82
C ASN A 31 10.83 1.55 -5.31
N LYS A 32 10.53 0.53 -6.13
CA LYS A 32 10.33 0.62 -7.59
C LYS A 32 8.96 0.09 -8.00
N ILE A 33 7.97 0.17 -7.11
CA ILE A 33 6.62 -0.33 -7.34
C ILE A 33 5.95 0.55 -8.39
N SER A 34 5.51 -0.03 -9.50
CA SER A 34 4.80 0.68 -10.57
C SER A 34 3.30 0.44 -10.59
N TYR A 35 2.81 -0.54 -9.82
CA TYR A 35 1.39 -0.86 -9.67
C TYR A 35 1.11 -1.53 -8.33
N LEU A 36 -0.13 -1.41 -7.84
CA LEU A 36 -0.62 -2.14 -6.67
C LEU A 36 -1.71 -3.15 -7.09
N PRO A 37 -1.67 -4.40 -6.60
CA PRO A 37 -2.79 -5.32 -6.80
C PRO A 37 -3.99 -4.83 -5.97
N THR A 38 -5.21 -5.02 -6.47
CA THR A 38 -6.43 -4.62 -5.74
C THR A 38 -6.58 -5.32 -4.38
N ASN A 39 -5.91 -6.47 -4.18
CA ASN A 39 -5.84 -7.20 -2.92
C ASN A 39 -5.28 -6.38 -1.75
N VAL A 40 -4.52 -5.29 -1.97
CA VAL A 40 -4.08 -4.41 -0.87
C VAL A 40 -5.26 -3.76 -0.14
N LEU A 41 -6.43 -3.67 -0.81
CA LEU A 41 -7.68 -3.19 -0.22
C LEU A 41 -8.36 -4.23 0.68
N ASN A 42 -7.84 -5.46 0.77
CA ASN A 42 -8.40 -6.54 1.58
C ASN A 42 -7.62 -6.74 2.90
N LEU A 43 -7.09 -5.66 3.47
CA LEU A 43 -6.28 -5.65 4.69
C LEU A 43 -7.08 -5.00 5.83
N PRO A 44 -7.98 -5.72 6.51
CA PRO A 44 -9.05 -5.13 7.33
C PRO A 44 -8.57 -4.38 8.57
N ASN A 45 -7.32 -4.60 8.99
CA ASN A 45 -6.73 -3.97 10.17
C ASN A 45 -5.73 -2.86 9.81
N LEU A 46 -5.58 -2.51 8.53
CA LEU A 46 -4.59 -1.55 8.07
C LEU A 46 -4.92 -0.14 8.58
N LYS A 47 -3.96 0.46 9.28
CA LYS A 47 -4.01 1.80 9.89
C LYS A 47 -3.09 2.79 9.18
N GLU A 48 -1.99 2.29 8.62
CA GLU A 48 -1.04 3.11 7.87
C GLU A 48 -0.51 2.39 6.64
N PHE A 49 -0.50 3.12 5.52
CA PHE A 49 0.04 2.66 4.25
C PHE A 49 0.92 3.74 3.61
N SER A 50 2.20 3.44 3.38
CA SER A 50 3.12 4.33 2.67
C SER A 50 3.67 3.65 1.41
N ILE A 51 3.58 4.35 0.29
CA ILE A 51 4.19 3.97 -1.00
C ILE A 51 4.93 5.16 -1.64
N ARG A 52 5.30 6.17 -0.85
CA ARG A 52 6.04 7.34 -1.32
C ARG A 52 7.33 6.93 -2.02
N ASN A 53 7.77 7.72 -3.00
CA ASN A 53 9.00 7.50 -3.76
C ASN A 53 9.03 6.14 -4.49
N ASN A 54 7.90 5.73 -5.05
CA ASN A 54 7.79 4.61 -5.98
C ASN A 54 7.58 5.10 -7.42
N LEU A 55 7.29 4.19 -8.35
CA LEU A 55 7.15 4.47 -9.79
C LEU A 55 5.68 4.57 -10.23
N LEU A 56 4.77 4.85 -9.30
CA LEU A 56 3.35 5.06 -9.60
C LEU A 56 3.14 6.43 -10.25
N SER A 57 2.26 6.51 -11.23
CA SER A 57 1.89 7.80 -11.81
C SER A 57 1.04 8.61 -10.83
N SER A 58 0.95 9.93 -11.05
CA SER A 58 0.04 10.80 -10.28
C SER A 58 -1.43 10.38 -10.41
N GLY A 59 -1.81 9.81 -11.55
CA GLY A 59 -3.14 9.22 -11.76
C GLY A 59 -3.38 8.01 -10.87
N ASP A 60 -2.41 7.10 -10.80
CA ASP A 60 -2.51 5.89 -9.98
C ASP A 60 -2.57 6.25 -8.49
N MET A 61 -1.72 7.17 -8.03
CA MET A 61 -1.71 7.65 -6.65
C MET A 61 -3.08 8.18 -6.22
N LYS A 62 -3.72 8.98 -7.07
CA LYS A 62 -5.06 9.52 -6.81
C LYS A 62 -6.13 8.42 -6.76
N LEU A 63 -6.05 7.43 -7.63
CA LEU A 63 -6.96 6.28 -7.64
C LEU A 63 -6.81 5.45 -6.37
N ILE A 64 -5.57 5.18 -5.96
CA ILE A 64 -5.22 4.43 -4.74
C ILE A 64 -5.77 5.16 -3.50
N GLU A 65 -5.50 6.46 -3.35
CA GLU A 65 -6.07 7.23 -2.25
C GLU A 65 -7.60 7.16 -2.20
N THR A 66 -8.25 7.28 -3.36
CA THR A 66 -9.72 7.25 -3.44
C THR A 66 -10.26 5.89 -3.06
N ALA A 67 -9.62 4.81 -3.52
CA ALA A 67 -10.01 3.43 -3.21
C ALA A 67 -9.83 3.10 -1.72
N PHE A 68 -8.74 3.57 -1.11
CA PHE A 68 -8.50 3.39 0.32
C PHE A 68 -9.44 4.23 1.18
N LYS A 69 -9.68 5.50 0.86
CA LYS A 69 -10.66 6.33 1.58
C LYS A 69 -12.07 5.71 1.60
N LYS A 70 -12.45 5.00 0.52
CA LYS A 70 -13.73 4.28 0.44
C LYS A 70 -13.77 3.00 1.29
N SER A 71 -12.66 2.26 1.37
CA SER A 71 -12.60 0.95 2.03
C SER A 71 -12.16 1.02 3.51
N HIS A 72 -11.28 1.97 3.84
CA HIS A 72 -10.68 2.19 5.15
C HIS A 72 -10.68 3.70 5.44
N PRO A 73 -11.81 4.27 5.90
CA PRO A 73 -11.97 5.72 6.05
C PRO A 73 -10.95 6.37 7.01
N ASP A 74 -10.51 5.60 8.01
CA ASP A 74 -9.57 6.05 9.04
C ASP A 74 -8.10 5.74 8.70
N LEU A 75 -7.81 5.21 7.50
CA LEU A 75 -6.45 4.87 7.09
C LEU A 75 -5.62 6.14 6.87
N TYR A 76 -4.46 6.21 7.51
CA TYR A 76 -3.43 7.16 7.12
C TYR A 76 -2.69 6.62 5.90
N ILE A 77 -2.80 7.33 4.77
CA ILE A 77 -2.14 6.96 3.52
C ILE A 77 -1.15 8.05 3.09
N CYS A 78 0.05 7.64 2.72
CA CYS A 78 1.05 8.50 2.12
C CYS A 78 1.49 7.92 0.77
N VAL A 79 1.09 8.59 -0.32
CA VAL A 79 1.45 8.25 -1.69
C VAL A 79 2.41 9.28 -2.28
#